data_AF-A0A178VQJ2-F1
#
_entry.id   AF-A0A178VQJ2-F1
#
_cell.length_a   1.000
_cell.length_b   1.000
_cell.length_c   1.000
_cell.angle_alpha   90.00
_cell.angle_beta   90.00
_cell.angle_gamma   90.00
#
_symmetry.space_group_name_H-M   'P 1'
#
loop_
_entity.id
_entity.type
_entity.pdbx_description
1 polymer ?
#
loop_
_entity_poly.entity_id
_entity_poly.type
_entity_poly.pdbx_seq_one_letter_code
_entity_poly.pdbx_strand_id
1 'polypeptide(L)'
;MLKMEINGGVATPTASAVAKVTETTTPVNSPSPTSSPPPPPSPQQPPQPPVVLSPCAACKILRRRCADKCVLAPYFPPTDPAKFTIAHRVFGASNIIKFLQILRE
;
A
#
# COMPACT_ATOMS: atom_id res chain seq x y z
N MET A 1 29.82 -21.89 -52.10
CA MET A 1 30.00 -21.56 -50.67
C MET A 1 28.81 -22.12 -49.90
N LEU A 2 28.87 -23.40 -49.54
CA LEU A 2 29.02 -23.92 -48.17
C LEU A 2 27.81 -23.62 -47.25
N LYS A 3 26.94 -24.63 -47.14
CA LYS A 3 25.92 -24.83 -46.08
C LYS A 3 26.59 -25.05 -44.72
N MET A 4 25.94 -24.66 -43.62
CA MET A 4 25.82 -25.52 -42.40
C MET A 4 24.94 -24.87 -41.31
N GLU A 5 23.76 -25.47 -41.11
CA GLU A 5 23.10 -25.60 -39.80
C GLU A 5 24.02 -26.37 -38.83
N ILE A 6 23.97 -26.10 -37.52
CA ILE A 6 23.66 -27.02 -36.40
C ILE A 6 24.17 -26.54 -35.01
N ASN A 7 23.45 -26.97 -33.96
CA ASN A 7 23.73 -26.97 -32.51
C ASN A 7 23.35 -25.68 -31.75
N GLY A 8 22.43 -25.68 -30.78
CA GLY A 8 22.17 -26.70 -29.77
C GLY A 8 22.97 -26.34 -28.51
N GLY A 9 22.30 -25.90 -27.44
CA GLY A 9 22.99 -25.55 -26.20
C GLY A 9 22.11 -24.86 -25.17
N VAL A 10 21.49 -25.68 -24.32
CA VAL A 10 20.88 -25.29 -23.04
C VAL A 10 21.92 -24.63 -22.12
N ALA A 11 21.56 -23.54 -21.44
CA ALA A 11 22.24 -23.12 -20.22
C ALA A 11 21.32 -22.22 -19.37
N THR A 12 20.71 -22.82 -18.34
CA THR A 12 20.45 -22.12 -17.08
C THR A 12 21.78 -21.64 -16.48
N PRO A 13 21.79 -20.50 -15.79
CA PRO A 13 22.63 -20.44 -14.61
C PRO A 13 21.82 -20.08 -13.35
N THR A 14 21.94 -21.03 -12.43
CA THR A 14 21.77 -21.00 -10.98
C THR A 14 22.32 -19.73 -10.30
N ALA A 15 21.59 -19.36 -9.25
CA ALA A 15 21.93 -18.58 -8.05
C ALA A 15 23.34 -17.97 -7.86
N SER A 16 23.28 -16.83 -7.16
CA SER A 16 24.25 -16.31 -6.18
C SER A 16 25.57 -15.75 -6.69
N ALA A 17 25.65 -14.41 -6.67
CA ALA A 17 26.90 -13.70 -6.47
C ALA A 17 26.78 -12.79 -5.24
N VAL A 18 27.48 -13.21 -4.20
CA VAL A 18 27.72 -12.53 -2.94
C VAL A 18 28.80 -11.46 -3.17
N ALA A 19 28.47 -10.18 -2.95
CA ALA A 19 29.49 -9.17 -2.74
C ALA A 19 29.75 -9.05 -1.23
N LYS A 20 30.88 -9.62 -0.78
CA LYS A 20 31.49 -9.29 0.50
C LYS A 20 31.90 -7.82 0.46
N VAL A 21 31.38 -7.01 1.38
CA VAL A 21 32.08 -5.80 1.83
C VAL A 21 32.63 -6.10 3.21
N THR A 22 33.94 -5.91 3.28
CA THR A 22 34.89 -6.20 4.33
C THR A 22 34.52 -5.57 5.67
N GLU A 23 34.75 -6.35 6.74
CA GLU A 23 34.79 -5.91 8.13
C GLU A 23 35.72 -4.71 8.34
N THR A 24 35.21 -3.68 9.02
CA THR A 24 36.01 -2.86 9.92
C THR A 24 35.24 -2.68 11.23
N THR A 25 35.73 -3.38 12.24
CA THR A 25 35.44 -3.27 13.67
C THR A 25 35.38 -1.80 14.13
N THR A 26 34.27 -1.40 14.75
CA THR A 26 34.17 -0.28 15.72
C THR A 26 32.86 -0.37 16.50
N PRO A 27 32.78 0.19 17.72
CA PRO A 27 32.06 -0.39 18.84
C PRO A 27 30.54 -0.24 18.77
N VAL A 28 29.87 -1.18 19.45
CA VAL A 28 28.43 -1.19 19.73
C VAL A 28 27.90 0.19 20.10
N ASN A 29 27.08 0.75 19.23
CA ASN A 29 26.14 1.81 19.59
C ASN A 29 24.80 1.45 18.97
N SER A 30 24.10 0.55 19.66
CA SER A 30 22.70 0.25 19.40
C SER A 30 21.89 1.53 19.61
N PRO A 31 21.18 2.07 18.61
CA PRO A 31 20.09 2.98 18.94
C PRO A 31 19.01 2.14 19.61
N SER A 32 18.84 2.34 20.92
CA SER A 32 17.70 1.82 21.66
C SER A 32 16.41 2.11 20.89
N PRO A 33 15.46 1.17 20.78
CA PRO A 33 14.14 1.51 20.31
C PRO A 33 13.50 2.41 21.37
N THR A 34 13.47 3.72 21.13
CA THR A 34 12.67 4.64 21.93
C THR A 34 11.20 4.30 21.68
N SER A 35 10.72 3.31 22.43
CA SER A 35 9.31 2.96 22.53
C SER A 35 8.67 4.00 23.42
N SER A 36 8.40 5.19 22.86
CA SER A 36 7.55 6.15 23.54
C SER A 36 6.18 5.50 23.75
N PRO A 37 5.66 5.46 24.99
CA PRO A 37 4.29 4.99 25.21
C PRO A 37 3.30 5.93 24.51
N PRO A 38 2.15 5.44 24.04
CA PRO A 38 1.08 6.30 23.55
C PRO A 38 0.61 7.24 24.67
N PRO A 39 0.10 8.44 24.35
CA PRO A 39 -0.43 9.37 25.36
C PRO A 39 -1.60 8.72 26.13
N PRO A 40 -1.79 9.06 27.41
CA PRO A 40 -2.93 8.56 28.18
C PRO A 40 -4.25 9.05 27.56
N PRO A 41 -5.31 8.24 27.56
CA PRO A 41 -6.61 8.66 27.06
C PRO A 41 -7.20 9.74 27.98
N SER A 42 -7.50 10.91 27.42
CA SER A 42 -8.27 11.96 28.09
C SER A 42 -9.64 11.41 28.51
N PRO A 43 -10.12 11.65 29.74
CA PRO A 43 -11.37 11.09 30.23
C PRO A 43 -12.57 11.91 29.72
N GLN A 44 -12.93 11.74 28.44
CA GLN A 44 -14.28 11.96 27.88
C GLN A 44 -14.27 11.71 26.36
N GLN A 45 -14.33 10.45 25.94
CA GLN A 45 -14.86 10.12 24.62
C GLN A 45 -15.62 8.79 24.70
N PRO A 46 -16.90 8.72 24.28
CA PRO A 46 -17.64 7.45 24.20
C PRO A 46 -16.84 6.46 23.33
N PRO A 47 -16.95 5.14 23.57
CA PRO A 47 -16.00 4.14 23.10
C PRO A 47 -15.84 4.20 21.58
N GLN A 48 -14.81 4.90 21.12
CA GLN A 48 -14.40 4.88 19.72
C GLN A 48 -13.55 3.61 19.57
N PRO A 49 -13.96 2.65 18.73
CA PRO A 49 -13.15 1.48 18.46
C PRO A 49 -11.77 1.93 17.98
N PRO A 50 -10.70 1.18 18.28
CA PRO A 50 -9.35 1.54 17.90
C PRO A 50 -9.34 1.85 16.40
N VAL A 51 -9.12 3.12 16.05
CA VAL A 51 -9.01 3.58 14.67
C VAL A 51 -7.69 3.06 14.13
N VAL A 52 -7.68 1.77 13.79
CA VAL A 52 -6.82 1.28 12.73
C VAL A 52 -7.28 2.08 11.51
N LEU A 53 -6.54 3.14 11.17
CA LEU A 53 -6.84 4.05 10.05
C LEU A 53 -6.63 3.31 8.72
N SER A 54 -7.41 2.26 8.48
CA SER A 54 -7.42 1.53 7.23
C SER A 54 -8.02 2.45 6.18
N PRO A 55 -7.33 2.66 5.03
CA PRO A 55 -7.90 3.44 3.96
C PRO A 55 -9.18 2.78 3.45
N CYS A 56 -10.16 3.60 3.06
CA CYS A 56 -11.38 3.10 2.42
C CYS A 56 -11.04 2.40 1.09
N ALA A 57 -11.95 1.56 0.60
CA ALA A 57 -11.73 0.78 -0.64
C ALA A 57 -11.33 1.67 -1.82
N ALA A 58 -11.96 2.84 -1.95
CA ALA A 58 -11.64 3.80 -2.99
C ALA A 58 -10.21 4.34 -2.87
N CYS A 59 -9.82 4.83 -1.69
CA CYS A 59 -8.48 5.37 -1.46
C CYS A 59 -7.39 4.31 -1.62
N LYS A 60 -7.69 3.05 -1.24
CA LYS A 60 -6.79 1.90 -1.45
C LYS A 60 -6.54 1.65 -2.94
N ILE A 61 -7.58 1.66 -3.78
CA ILE A 61 -7.46 1.42 -5.23
C ILE A 61 -6.83 2.61 -5.95
N LEU A 62 -7.16 3.84 -5.54
CA LEU A 62 -6.55 5.06 -6.07
C LEU A 62 -5.10 5.27 -5.61
N ARG A 63 -4.61 4.46 -4.65
CA ARG A 63 -3.31 4.65 -4.00
C ARG A 63 -3.10 6.07 -3.44
N ARG A 64 -4.18 6.68 -2.92
CA ARG A 64 -4.15 8.03 -2.33
C ARG A 64 -4.35 7.99 -0.82
N ARG A 65 -3.96 9.07 -0.13
CA ARG A 65 -4.20 9.21 1.31
C ARG A 65 -5.71 9.25 1.60
N CYS A 66 -6.17 8.40 2.52
CA CYS A 66 -7.53 8.47 3.05
C CYS A 66 -7.55 9.41 4.25
N ALA A 67 -8.27 10.52 4.15
CA ALA A 67 -8.49 11.44 5.27
C ALA A 67 -9.66 10.98 6.15
N ASP A 68 -9.71 11.42 7.40
CA ASP A 68 -10.80 11.10 8.34
C ASP A 68 -12.18 11.53 7.82
N LYS A 69 -12.23 12.63 7.06
CA LYS A 69 -13.43 13.17 6.40
C LYS A 69 -13.54 12.77 4.91
N CYS A 70 -13.13 11.56 4.55
CA CYS A 70 -13.16 11.12 3.16
C CYS A 70 -14.59 10.99 2.63
N VAL A 71 -14.92 11.76 1.58
CA VAL A 71 -16.21 11.72 0.89
C VAL A 71 -16.59 10.35 0.32
N LEU A 72 -15.61 9.48 0.10
CA LEU A 72 -15.78 8.13 -0.45
C LEU A 72 -15.93 7.06 0.64
N ALA A 73 -15.49 7.34 1.87
CA ALA A 73 -15.49 6.36 2.97
C ALA A 73 -16.87 5.78 3.31
N PRO A 74 -17.97 6.56 3.40
CA PRO A 74 -19.28 5.99 3.73
C PRO A 74 -19.87 5.14 2.60
N TYR A 75 -19.43 5.34 1.35
CA TYR A 75 -19.94 4.61 0.18
C TYR A 75 -19.09 3.40 -0.20
N PHE A 76 -17.78 3.45 0.07
CA PHE A 76 -16.82 2.42 -0.31
C PHE A 76 -16.04 1.95 0.91
N PRO A 77 -16.65 1.14 1.80
CA PRO A 77 -15.98 0.61 2.97
C PRO A 77 -14.82 -0.31 2.58
N PRO A 78 -13.81 -0.47 3.46
CA PRO A 78 -12.66 -1.34 3.19
C PRO A 78 -13.04 -2.83 3.07
N THR A 79 -14.23 -3.24 3.53
CA THR A 79 -14.77 -4.61 3.43
C THR A 79 -15.11 -5.02 1.99
N ASP A 80 -15.45 -4.07 1.13
CA ASP A 80 -15.93 -4.32 -0.24
C ASP A 80 -15.10 -3.57 -1.31
N PRO A 81 -13.83 -3.97 -1.55
CA PRO A 81 -13.01 -3.34 -2.59
C PRO A 81 -13.53 -3.60 -4.02
N ALA A 82 -14.29 -4.68 -4.23
CA ALA A 82 -14.84 -5.03 -5.53
C ALA A 82 -15.84 -3.97 -6.05
N LYS A 83 -16.68 -3.41 -5.17
CA LYS A 83 -17.67 -2.38 -5.53
C LYS A 83 -17.00 -1.16 -6.15
N PHE A 84 -15.91 -0.69 -5.55
CA PHE A 84 -15.16 0.43 -6.10
C PHE A 84 -14.44 0.05 -7.40
N THR A 85 -13.86 -1.15 -7.48
CA THR A 85 -13.16 -1.62 -8.70
C THR A 85 -14.08 -1.59 -9.91
N ILE A 86 -15.31 -2.11 -9.78
CA ILE A 86 -16.32 -2.14 -10.84
C ILE A 86 -16.76 -0.71 -11.20
N ALA A 87 -17.11 0.10 -10.19
CA ALA A 87 -17.55 1.48 -10.41
C ALA A 87 -16.46 2.32 -11.10
N HIS A 88 -15.20 2.22 -10.66
CA HIS A 88 -14.10 2.98 -11.25
C HIS A 88 -13.81 2.54 -12.69
N ARG A 89 -14.08 1.28 -13.03
CA ARG A 89 -13.88 0.76 -14.39
C ARG A 89 -14.90 1.34 -15.37
N VAL A 90 -16.14 1.51 -14.94
CA VAL A 90 -17.24 2.01 -15.79
C VAL A 90 -17.25 3.53 -15.85
N PHE A 91 -17.23 4.17 -14.69
CA PHE A 91 -17.41 5.62 -14.59
C PHE A 91 -16.09 6.39 -14.51
N GLY A 92 -15.01 5.76 -14.06
CA GLY A 92 -13.78 6.46 -13.71
C GLY A 92 -13.85 7.14 -12.34
N ALA A 93 -12.71 7.25 -11.69
CA ALA A 93 -12.61 7.81 -10.34
C ALA A 93 -13.12 9.26 -10.24
N SER A 94 -12.81 10.09 -11.24
CA SER A 94 -13.19 11.51 -11.26
C SER A 94 -14.69 11.72 -11.34
N ASN A 95 -15.41 10.92 -12.15
CA ASN A 95 -16.86 11.03 -12.27
C ASN A 95 -17.58 10.56 -11.01
N ILE A 96 -17.10 9.48 -10.38
CA ILE A 96 -17.61 9.04 -9.07
C ILE A 96 -17.50 10.15 -8.03
N ILE A 97 -16.36 10.82 -7.95
CA ILE A 97 -16.15 11.93 -7.00
C ILE A 97 -17.09 13.09 -7.32
N LYS A 98 -17.24 13.47 -8.61
CA LYS A 98 -18.18 14.52 -9.03
C LYS A 98 -19.62 14.19 -8.65
N PHE A 99 -20.10 12.97 -8.93
CA PHE A 99 -21.46 12.56 -8.55
C PHE A 99 -21.68 12.59 -7.05
N LEU A 100 -20.72 12.12 -6.26
CA LEU A 100 -20.83 12.16 -4.79
C LEU A 100 -20.72 13.55 -4.19
N GLN A 101 -20.18 14.52 -4.92
CA GLN A 101 -20.22 15.94 -4.54
C GLN A 101 -21.59 16.54 -4.88
N ILE A 102 -22.13 16.27 -6.07
CA ILE A 102 -23.45 16.73 -6.50
C ILE A 102 -24.54 16.20 -5.56
N LEU A 103 -24.49 14.91 -5.19
CA LEU A 103 -25.49 14.31 -4.30
C LEU A 103 -25.44 14.80 -2.85
N ARG A 104 -24.41 15.58 -2.46
CA ARG A 104 -24.32 16.18 -1.12
C ARG A 104 -24.99 17.55 -1.07
N GLU A 105 -25.27 18.17 -2.21
CA GLU A 105 -25.99 19.44 -2.33
C GLU A 105 -27.48 19.18 -2.51
#